data_AF-A0A961TM79-F1
#
_entry.id   AF-A0A961TM79-F1
#
_cell.length_a   1.000
_cell.length_b   1.000
_cell.length_c   1.000
_cell.angle_alpha   90.00
_cell.angle_beta   90.00
_cell.angle_gamma   90.00
#
_symmetry.space_group_name_H-M   'P 1'
#
loop_
_entity.id
_entity.type
_entity.pdbx_description
1 polymer ?
#
loop_
_entity_poly.entity_id
_entity_poly.type
_entity_poly.pdbx_seq_one_letter_code
_entity_poly.pdbx_strand_id
1 'polypeptide(L)'
;MPTYRAPVEDTLFVLNDVLNLQRYNNLSGFEDATPDMIEAILGEAAKLSEEVLQPINQPGDAEGCTRHDDGSVTTPKGFREAYKAYTEGGWMALASDPEHGGQGLPYALQSAVSEYVISANMAFAMYPGLTQGAIAAIQVHGSDEQKQMYLPKMNEGIWTGTMNLTEPHCGTDLGMLRTRAVPNGDGSYAISGQKIFIS
;
A
#
# COMPACT_ATOMS: atom_id res chain seq x y z
N MET A 1 24.71 -13.06 1.47
CA MET A 1 23.43 -12.46 1.88
C MET A 1 22.36 -12.98 0.93
N PRO A 2 21.14 -13.25 1.40
CA PRO A 2 20.05 -13.66 0.52
C PRO A 2 19.81 -12.60 -0.56
N THR A 3 19.63 -13.05 -1.79
CA THR A 3 19.35 -12.20 -2.96
C THR A 3 17.89 -12.39 -3.37
N TYR A 4 17.22 -11.31 -3.73
CA TYR A 4 15.92 -11.35 -4.40
C TYR A 4 16.14 -11.01 -5.88
N ARG A 5 15.43 -11.71 -6.77
CA ARG A 5 15.37 -11.45 -8.21
C ARG A 5 13.92 -11.49 -8.62
N ALA A 6 13.39 -10.40 -9.14
CA ALA A 6 11.99 -10.33 -9.54
C ALA A 6 11.74 -11.20 -10.78
N PRO A 7 10.66 -12.00 -10.81
CA PRO A 7 10.34 -12.91 -11.90
C PRO A 7 9.61 -12.17 -13.06
N VAL A 8 10.27 -11.18 -13.66
CA VAL A 8 9.66 -10.33 -14.70
C VAL A 8 9.18 -11.14 -15.91
N GLU A 9 9.98 -12.08 -16.39
CA GLU A 9 9.62 -12.92 -17.55
C GLU A 9 8.38 -13.79 -17.29
N ASP A 10 8.29 -14.40 -16.11
CA ASP A 10 7.14 -15.23 -15.72
C ASP A 10 5.88 -14.38 -15.53
N THR A 11 6.03 -13.21 -14.92
CA THR A 11 4.93 -12.25 -14.75
C THR A 11 4.40 -11.77 -16.10
N LEU A 12 5.29 -11.46 -17.05
CA LEU A 12 4.90 -11.09 -18.42
C LEU A 12 4.17 -12.23 -19.13
N PHE A 13 4.65 -13.47 -18.99
CA PHE A 13 3.96 -14.65 -19.52
C PHE A 13 2.54 -14.78 -18.95
N VAL A 14 2.37 -14.61 -17.64
CA VAL A 14 1.04 -14.65 -17.01
C VAL A 14 0.14 -13.53 -17.53
N LEU A 15 0.61 -12.28 -17.59
CA LEU A 15 -0.20 -11.14 -18.03
C LEU A 15 -0.55 -11.21 -19.53
N ASN A 16 0.39 -11.61 -20.37
CA ASN A 16 0.26 -11.57 -21.83
C ASN A 16 -0.33 -12.86 -22.42
N ASP A 17 0.19 -14.02 -22.02
CA ASP A 17 -0.15 -15.29 -22.66
C ASP A 17 -1.28 -16.03 -21.94
N VAL A 18 -1.34 -15.93 -20.61
CA VAL A 18 -2.36 -16.63 -19.81
C VAL A 18 -3.61 -15.79 -19.63
N LEU A 19 -3.47 -14.58 -19.08
CA LEU A 19 -4.60 -13.67 -18.82
C LEU A 19 -4.99 -12.87 -20.06
N ASN A 20 -4.04 -12.65 -20.97
CA ASN A 20 -4.20 -11.88 -22.19
C ASN A 20 -4.81 -10.50 -21.92
N LEU A 21 -4.12 -9.73 -21.07
CA LEU A 21 -4.58 -8.45 -20.52
C LEU A 21 -4.99 -7.45 -21.62
N GLN A 22 -4.33 -7.50 -22.77
CA GLN A 22 -4.61 -6.63 -23.93
C GLN A 22 -6.03 -6.77 -24.48
N ARG A 23 -6.71 -7.91 -24.25
CA ARG A 23 -8.10 -8.11 -24.66
C ARG A 23 -9.08 -7.19 -23.94
N TYR A 24 -8.64 -6.55 -22.85
CA TYR A 24 -9.45 -5.67 -22.03
C TYR A 24 -9.15 -4.19 -22.26
N ASN A 25 -8.42 -3.83 -23.33
CA ASN A 25 -8.09 -2.43 -23.66
C ASN A 25 -9.31 -1.52 -23.92
N ASN A 26 -10.51 -2.10 -23.94
CA ASN A 26 -11.78 -1.39 -24.04
C ASN A 26 -12.37 -0.99 -22.67
N LEU A 27 -11.74 -1.42 -21.56
CA LEU A 27 -12.09 -1.01 -20.21
C LEU A 27 -11.25 0.21 -19.82
N SER A 28 -11.85 1.16 -19.10
CA SER A 28 -11.12 2.34 -18.62
C SER A 28 -9.90 1.97 -17.80
N GLY A 29 -8.78 2.63 -18.09
CA GLY A 29 -7.47 2.37 -17.48
C GLY A 29 -6.64 1.28 -18.17
N PHE A 30 -7.25 0.44 -18.99
CA PHE A 30 -6.54 -0.63 -19.71
C PHE A 30 -6.05 -0.19 -21.09
N GLU A 31 -6.60 0.90 -21.64
CA GLU A 31 -6.16 1.52 -22.88
C GLU A 31 -4.69 1.98 -22.83
N ASP A 32 -4.25 2.46 -21.66
CA ASP A 32 -2.89 2.97 -21.44
C ASP A 32 -1.90 1.88 -21.01
N ALA A 33 -2.40 0.70 -20.64
CA ALA A 33 -1.60 -0.46 -20.24
C ALA A 33 -1.13 -1.28 -21.45
N THR A 34 -0.38 -0.64 -22.36
CA THR A 34 0.23 -1.32 -23.52
C THR A 34 1.29 -2.33 -23.09
N PRO A 35 1.62 -3.36 -23.91
CA PRO A 35 2.62 -4.37 -23.54
C PRO A 35 3.97 -3.77 -23.16
N ASP A 36 4.46 -2.80 -23.94
CA ASP A 36 5.73 -2.11 -23.68
C ASP A 36 5.68 -1.31 -22.37
N MET A 37 4.52 -0.70 -22.04
CA MET A 37 4.34 0.01 -20.78
C MET A 37 4.33 -0.96 -19.59
N ILE A 38 3.65 -2.10 -19.72
CA ILE A 38 3.63 -3.15 -18.69
C ILE A 38 5.04 -3.67 -18.44
N GLU A 39 5.79 -4.01 -19.50
CA GLU A 39 7.17 -4.49 -19.39
C GLU A 39 8.08 -3.45 -18.70
N ALA A 40 7.98 -2.18 -19.09
CA ALA A 40 8.75 -1.11 -18.47
C ALA A 40 8.42 -0.94 -16.98
N ILE A 41 7.14 -0.96 -16.60
CA ILE A 41 6.70 -0.87 -15.20
C ILE A 41 7.23 -2.04 -14.38
N LEU A 42 7.11 -3.27 -14.89
CA LEU A 42 7.61 -4.45 -14.21
C LEU A 42 9.14 -4.43 -14.06
N GLY A 43 9.86 -3.95 -15.08
CA GLY A 43 11.31 -3.77 -15.03
C GLY A 43 11.78 -2.77 -13.97
N GLU A 44 11.13 -1.60 -13.90
CA GLU A 44 11.47 -0.59 -12.88
C GLU A 44 11.04 -1.02 -11.47
N ALA A 45 9.90 -1.72 -11.34
CA ALA A 45 9.48 -2.31 -10.07
C ALA A 45 10.47 -3.39 -9.58
N ALA A 46 10.97 -4.21 -10.51
CA ALA A 46 12.02 -5.19 -10.23
C ALA A 46 13.29 -4.49 -9.71
N LYS A 47 13.74 -3.44 -10.40
CA LYS A 47 14.90 -2.66 -10.00
C LYS A 47 14.75 -2.06 -8.60
N LEU A 48 13.62 -1.40 -8.30
CA LEU A 48 13.33 -0.88 -6.96
C LEU A 48 13.43 -2.00 -5.90
N SER A 49 12.80 -3.14 -6.18
CA SER A 49 12.73 -4.26 -5.25
C SER A 49 14.11 -4.89 -5.00
N GLU A 50 14.91 -5.07 -6.06
CA GLU A 50 16.22 -5.72 -6.00
C GLU A 50 17.31 -4.79 -5.43
N GLU A 51 17.33 -3.52 -5.85
CA GLU A 51 18.42 -2.58 -5.55
C GLU A 51 18.16 -1.72 -4.31
N VAL A 52 16.89 -1.51 -3.94
CA VAL A 52 16.52 -0.63 -2.81
C VAL A 52 15.92 -1.41 -1.66
N LEU A 53 14.92 -2.26 -1.91
CA LEU A 53 14.15 -2.90 -0.83
C LEU A 53 14.82 -4.14 -0.25
N GLN A 54 15.34 -5.03 -1.09
CA GLN A 54 15.99 -6.25 -0.65
C GLN A 54 17.23 -5.99 0.24
N PRO A 55 18.12 -5.03 -0.08
CA PRO A 55 19.30 -4.77 0.75
C PRO A 55 18.98 -4.33 2.19
N ILE A 56 17.81 -3.73 2.42
CA ILE A 56 17.38 -3.26 3.74
C ILE A 56 16.48 -4.25 4.49
N ASN A 57 16.16 -5.42 3.90
CA ASN A 57 15.30 -6.42 4.51
C ASN A 57 15.92 -7.04 5.78
N GLN A 58 17.08 -7.71 5.63
CA GLN A 58 17.76 -8.33 6.78
C GLN A 58 18.25 -7.32 7.83
N PRO A 59 18.84 -6.16 7.46
CA PRO A 59 19.15 -5.12 8.44
C PRO A 59 17.91 -4.59 9.17
N GLY A 60 16.78 -4.47 8.47
CA GLY A 60 15.51 -4.03 9.04
C GLY A 60 14.99 -4.97 10.13
N ASP A 61 15.09 -6.27 9.92
CA ASP A 61 14.75 -7.30 10.92
C ASP A 61 15.65 -7.21 12.16
N ALA A 62 16.97 -7.04 11.95
CA ALA A 62 17.93 -6.95 13.05
C ALA A 62 17.78 -5.69 13.91
N GLU A 63 17.37 -4.56 13.31
CA GLU A 63 17.22 -3.28 14.00
C GLU A 63 15.83 -3.12 14.64
N GLY A 64 14.77 -3.48 13.91
CA GLY A 64 13.39 -3.30 14.34
C GLY A 64 12.97 -1.83 14.49
N CYS A 65 11.72 -1.62 14.94
CA CYS A 65 11.22 -0.28 15.27
C CYS A 65 11.51 0.06 16.74
N THR A 66 11.86 1.32 17.02
CA THR A 66 11.99 1.85 18.38
C THR A 66 10.81 2.76 18.69
N ARG A 67 10.05 2.43 19.75
CA ARG A 67 9.00 3.30 20.30
C ARG A 67 9.57 4.17 21.42
N HIS A 68 9.36 5.48 21.32
CA HIS A 68 9.83 6.47 22.29
C HIS A 68 8.79 6.79 23.36
N ASP A 69 9.21 7.47 24.43
CA ASP A 69 8.35 7.84 25.56
C ASP A 69 7.23 8.80 25.17
N ASP A 70 7.45 9.65 24.16
CA ASP A 70 6.46 10.58 23.60
C ASP A 70 5.44 9.90 22.66
N GLY A 71 5.59 8.58 22.45
CA GLY A 71 4.74 7.79 21.58
C GLY A 71 5.13 7.79 20.10
N SER A 72 6.16 8.56 19.71
CA SER A 72 6.72 8.48 18.36
C SER A 72 7.43 7.15 18.13
N VAL A 73 7.56 6.75 16.86
CA VAL A 73 8.22 5.51 16.45
C VAL A 73 9.28 5.82 15.39
N THR A 74 10.50 5.33 15.62
CA THR A 74 11.56 5.34 14.61
C THR A 74 11.60 3.99 13.91
N THR A 75 11.51 4.00 12.59
CA THR A 75 11.67 2.81 11.72
C THR A 75 13.15 2.46 11.54
N PRO A 76 13.48 1.22 11.14
CA PRO A 76 14.85 0.83 10.80
C PRO A 76 15.51 1.74 9.77
N LYS A 77 16.84 1.78 9.78
CA LYS A 77 17.64 2.53 8.81
C LYS A 77 17.31 2.10 7.37
N GLY A 78 17.16 3.07 6.47
CA GLY A 78 16.88 2.84 5.06
C GLY A 78 15.38 2.77 4.73
N PHE A 79 14.49 2.49 5.69
CA PHE A 79 13.05 2.40 5.42
C PHE A 79 12.46 3.75 5.00
N ARG A 80 12.90 4.86 5.61
CA ARG A 80 12.42 6.20 5.25
C ARG A 80 12.83 6.57 3.83
N GLU A 81 14.08 6.30 3.47
CA GLU A 81 14.62 6.58 2.14
C GLU A 81 13.96 5.69 1.08
N ALA A 82 13.74 4.42 1.38
CA ALA A 82 13.01 3.49 0.52
C ALA A 82 11.55 3.91 0.34
N TYR A 83 10.88 4.38 1.40
CA TYR A 83 9.49 4.85 1.32
C TYR A 83 9.39 6.11 0.47
N LYS A 84 10.38 7.00 0.58
CA LYS A 84 10.50 8.17 -0.30
C LYS A 84 10.68 7.75 -1.76
N ALA A 85 11.60 6.82 -2.06
CA ALA A 85 11.77 6.32 -3.42
C ALA A 85 10.49 5.64 -3.96
N TYR A 86 9.77 4.91 -3.10
CA TYR A 86 8.50 4.28 -3.44
C TYR A 86 7.40 5.31 -3.77
N THR A 87 7.31 6.40 -3.01
CA THR A 87 6.29 7.44 -3.22
C THR A 87 6.64 8.35 -4.40
N GLU A 88 7.90 8.80 -4.52
CA GLU A 88 8.37 9.61 -5.65
C GLU A 88 8.31 8.87 -7.00
N GLY A 89 8.41 7.53 -6.98
CA GLY A 89 8.20 6.69 -8.16
C GLY A 89 6.73 6.48 -8.54
N GLY A 90 5.77 7.04 -7.79
CA GLY A 90 4.34 6.91 -8.07
C GLY A 90 3.75 5.53 -7.77
N TRP A 91 4.51 4.64 -7.11
CA TRP A 91 4.13 3.25 -6.89
C TRP A 91 2.91 3.08 -5.98
N MET A 92 2.64 4.05 -5.11
CA MET A 92 1.48 4.08 -4.21
C MET A 92 0.15 4.13 -4.98
N ALA A 93 0.12 4.79 -6.13
CA ALA A 93 -1.10 5.20 -6.81
C ALA A 93 -1.31 4.56 -8.20
N LEU A 94 -0.59 3.47 -8.51
CA LEU A 94 -0.61 2.80 -9.83
C LEU A 94 -2.05 2.56 -10.35
N ALA A 95 -2.89 1.86 -9.60
CA ALA A 95 -4.29 1.61 -9.99
C ALA A 95 -5.30 2.53 -9.28
N SER A 96 -4.82 3.59 -8.62
CA SER A 96 -5.72 4.54 -7.96
C SER A 96 -6.42 5.42 -8.98
N ASP A 97 -7.58 5.94 -8.58
CA ASP A 97 -8.42 6.79 -9.42
C ASP A 97 -7.68 8.09 -9.83
N PRO A 98 -7.59 8.40 -11.14
CA PRO A 98 -6.98 9.64 -11.62
C PRO A 98 -7.61 10.92 -11.05
N GLU A 99 -8.90 10.91 -10.70
CA GLU A 99 -9.55 12.07 -10.05
C GLU A 99 -8.87 12.45 -8.73
N HIS A 100 -8.24 11.47 -8.06
CA HIS A 100 -7.56 11.64 -6.80
C HIS A 100 -6.03 11.47 -6.93
N GLY A 101 -5.46 11.72 -8.11
CA GLY A 101 -4.02 11.71 -8.35
C GLY A 101 -3.41 10.33 -8.61
N GLY A 102 -4.23 9.32 -8.91
CA GLY A 102 -3.77 8.01 -9.35
C GLY A 102 -3.41 7.94 -10.83
N GLN A 103 -2.80 6.82 -11.23
CA GLN A 103 -2.44 6.58 -12.64
C GLN A 103 -3.52 5.82 -13.42
N GLY A 104 -4.55 5.29 -12.72
CA GLY A 104 -5.67 4.59 -13.35
C GLY A 104 -5.33 3.26 -14.02
N LEU A 105 -4.13 2.71 -13.79
CA LEU A 105 -3.70 1.46 -14.44
C LEU A 105 -4.46 0.24 -13.91
N PRO A 106 -4.43 -0.91 -14.62
CA PRO A 106 -5.11 -2.11 -14.17
C PRO A 106 -4.63 -2.60 -12.80
N TYR A 107 -5.57 -2.93 -11.92
CA TYR A 107 -5.23 -3.48 -10.58
C TYR A 107 -4.44 -4.79 -10.66
N ALA A 108 -4.57 -5.56 -11.74
CA ALA A 108 -3.75 -6.74 -11.99
C ALA A 108 -2.25 -6.41 -12.11
N LEU A 109 -1.91 -5.27 -12.74
CA LEU A 109 -0.53 -4.79 -12.83
C LEU A 109 -0.02 -4.32 -11.47
N GLN A 110 -0.85 -3.57 -10.72
CA GLN A 110 -0.51 -3.18 -9.36
C GLN A 110 -0.25 -4.41 -8.47
N SER A 111 -1.05 -5.47 -8.62
CA SER A 111 -0.89 -6.71 -7.85
C SER A 111 0.46 -7.38 -8.14
N ALA A 112 0.89 -7.42 -9.39
CA ALA A 112 2.20 -7.95 -9.78
C ALA A 112 3.35 -7.11 -9.20
N VAL A 113 3.25 -5.77 -9.26
CA VAL A 113 4.24 -4.88 -8.64
C VAL A 113 4.28 -5.07 -7.12
N SER A 114 3.13 -5.21 -6.47
CA SER A 114 3.03 -5.47 -5.03
C SER A 114 3.70 -6.79 -4.65
N GLU A 115 3.59 -7.84 -5.46
CA GLU A 115 4.30 -9.10 -5.23
C GLU A 115 5.82 -8.87 -5.14
N TYR A 116 6.39 -8.05 -6.02
CA TYR A 116 7.83 -7.81 -6.01
C TYR A 116 8.29 -7.09 -4.73
N VAL A 117 7.53 -6.07 -4.33
CA VAL A 117 7.78 -5.26 -3.14
C VAL A 117 7.66 -6.13 -1.89
N ILE A 118 6.62 -6.97 -1.80
CA ILE A 118 6.39 -7.91 -0.70
C ILE A 118 7.51 -8.95 -0.61
N SER A 119 7.90 -9.52 -1.74
CA SER A 119 8.91 -10.58 -1.80
C SER A 119 10.31 -10.07 -1.46
N ALA A 120 10.63 -8.82 -1.85
CA ALA A 120 11.88 -8.18 -1.48
C ALA A 120 11.93 -7.77 -0.01
N ASN A 121 10.84 -7.20 0.52
CA ASN A 121 10.80 -6.77 1.91
C ASN A 121 9.35 -6.64 2.42
N MET A 122 8.84 -7.73 3.00
CA MET A 122 7.47 -7.79 3.52
C MET A 122 7.18 -6.73 4.60
N ALA A 123 8.12 -6.51 5.52
CA ALA A 123 7.95 -5.52 6.59
C ALA A 123 7.85 -4.09 6.05
N PHE A 124 8.64 -3.76 5.03
CA PHE A 124 8.51 -2.50 4.30
C PHE A 124 7.19 -2.42 3.53
N ALA A 125 6.81 -3.50 2.83
CA ALA A 125 5.62 -3.55 1.97
C ALA A 125 4.32 -3.30 2.75
N MET A 126 4.29 -3.56 4.05
CA MET A 126 3.13 -3.28 4.89
C MET A 126 2.79 -1.79 4.96
N TYR A 127 3.75 -0.87 4.95
CA TYR A 127 3.47 0.58 5.03
C TYR A 127 2.60 1.07 3.86
N PRO A 128 2.99 0.87 2.58
CA PRO A 128 2.11 1.21 1.46
C PRO A 128 0.90 0.27 1.36
N GLY A 129 1.03 -1.03 1.69
CA GLY A 129 -0.07 -1.98 1.60
C GLY A 129 -1.26 -1.66 2.51
N LEU A 130 -0.99 -1.29 3.78
CA LEU A 130 -2.02 -0.86 4.73
C LEU A 130 -2.68 0.44 4.27
N THR A 131 -1.88 1.36 3.72
CA THR A 131 -2.37 2.62 3.17
C THR A 131 -3.30 2.39 1.99
N GLN A 132 -2.97 1.46 1.08
CA GLN A 132 -3.84 1.05 -0.03
C GLN A 132 -5.16 0.45 0.46
N GLY A 133 -5.13 -0.38 1.52
CA GLY A 133 -6.35 -0.89 2.13
C GLY A 133 -7.26 0.22 2.70
N ALA A 134 -6.65 1.22 3.35
CA ALA A 134 -7.38 2.37 3.87
C ALA A 134 -7.93 3.28 2.75
N ILE A 135 -7.16 3.50 1.67
CA ILE A 135 -7.62 4.16 0.43
C ILE A 135 -8.86 3.46 -0.11
N ALA A 136 -8.81 2.13 -0.27
CA ALA A 136 -9.93 1.36 -0.79
C ALA A 136 -11.21 1.51 0.04
N ALA A 137 -11.09 1.52 1.38
CA ALA A 137 -12.22 1.73 2.27
C ALA A 137 -12.85 3.12 2.09
N ILE A 138 -12.04 4.18 1.98
CA ILE A 138 -12.52 5.55 1.79
C ILE A 138 -13.11 5.73 0.38
N GLN A 139 -12.49 5.15 -0.65
CA GLN A 139 -13.00 5.21 -2.03
C GLN A 139 -14.42 4.62 -2.13
N VAL A 140 -14.68 3.50 -1.45
CA VAL A 140 -15.97 2.82 -1.51
C VAL A 140 -17.02 3.45 -0.58
N HIS A 141 -16.63 3.86 0.62
CA HIS A 141 -17.59 4.25 1.67
C HIS A 141 -17.54 5.72 2.09
N GLY A 142 -16.54 6.47 1.67
CA GLY A 142 -16.40 7.88 2.01
C GLY A 142 -17.42 8.75 1.31
N SER A 143 -17.80 9.87 1.94
CA SER A 143 -18.47 10.97 1.23
C SER A 143 -17.52 11.64 0.23
N ASP A 144 -18.05 12.44 -0.69
CA ASP A 144 -17.21 13.17 -1.65
C ASP A 144 -16.23 14.11 -0.93
N GLU A 145 -16.66 14.74 0.17
CA GLU A 145 -15.77 15.57 1.00
C GLU A 145 -14.65 14.75 1.64
N GLN A 146 -14.94 13.54 2.13
CA GLN A 146 -13.92 12.65 2.70
C GLN A 146 -12.93 12.19 1.63
N LYS A 147 -13.43 11.80 0.45
CA LYS A 147 -12.58 11.38 -0.67
C LYS A 147 -11.61 12.48 -1.08
N GLN A 148 -12.13 13.69 -1.30
CA GLN A 148 -11.33 14.85 -1.69
C GLN A 148 -10.32 15.28 -0.61
N MET A 149 -10.65 15.07 0.67
CA MET A 149 -9.75 15.42 1.77
C MET A 149 -8.60 14.41 1.92
N TYR A 150 -8.89 13.11 1.83
CA TYR A 150 -7.94 12.06 2.21
C TYR A 150 -7.21 11.43 1.03
N LEU A 151 -7.93 11.09 -0.05
CA LEU A 151 -7.39 10.25 -1.11
C LEU A 151 -6.19 10.87 -1.83
N PRO A 152 -6.17 12.17 -2.19
CA PRO A 152 -5.01 12.76 -2.87
C PRO A 152 -3.71 12.60 -2.07
N LYS A 153 -3.75 12.90 -0.76
CA LYS A 153 -2.57 12.82 0.11
C LYS A 153 -2.14 11.39 0.41
N MET A 154 -3.09 10.45 0.42
CA MET A 154 -2.78 9.04 0.61
C MET A 154 -2.20 8.42 -0.67
N ASN A 155 -2.73 8.78 -1.84
CA ASN A 155 -2.21 8.36 -3.14
C ASN A 155 -0.81 8.94 -3.40
N GLU A 156 -0.55 10.19 -3.01
CA GLU A 156 0.79 10.78 -3.01
C GLU A 156 1.74 10.13 -1.97
N GLY A 157 1.20 9.35 -1.03
CA GLY A 157 1.95 8.71 0.04
C GLY A 157 2.43 9.64 1.17
N ILE A 158 1.93 10.89 1.20
CA ILE A 158 2.18 11.86 2.28
C ILE A 158 1.48 11.41 3.56
N TRP A 159 0.27 10.88 3.44
CA TRP A 159 -0.49 10.32 4.54
C TRP A 159 -0.58 8.80 4.40
N THR A 160 -0.18 8.09 5.45
CA THR A 160 -0.40 6.63 5.54
C THR A 160 -1.76 6.33 6.18
N GLY A 161 -2.21 5.09 6.05
CA GLY A 161 -3.44 4.60 6.66
C GLY A 161 -3.27 3.20 7.25
N THR A 162 -4.11 2.86 8.23
CA THR A 162 -4.15 1.53 8.86
C THR A 162 -5.54 1.25 9.44
N MET A 163 -5.80 0.00 9.81
CA MET A 163 -7.07 -0.44 10.40
C MET A 163 -6.94 -0.70 11.90
N ASN A 164 -7.89 -0.14 12.66
CA ASN A 164 -7.87 -0.17 14.12
C ASN A 164 -9.00 -1.07 14.68
N LEU A 165 -8.78 -2.39 14.67
CA LEU A 165 -9.83 -3.39 14.91
C LEU A 165 -9.76 -4.05 16.30
N THR A 166 -8.73 -4.87 16.52
CA THR A 166 -8.55 -5.76 17.67
C THR A 166 -8.38 -5.01 19.00
N GLU A 167 -8.97 -5.53 20.07
CA GLU A 167 -8.82 -5.05 21.45
C GLU A 167 -8.20 -6.14 22.35
N PRO A 168 -7.57 -5.81 23.49
CA PRO A 168 -6.91 -6.81 24.35
C PRO A 168 -7.77 -8.01 24.75
N HIS A 169 -9.09 -7.81 24.90
CA HIS A 169 -10.03 -8.87 25.28
C HIS A 169 -10.78 -9.50 24.09
N CYS A 170 -10.56 -9.06 22.85
CA CYS A 170 -11.20 -9.66 21.67
C CYS A 170 -10.39 -9.50 20.37
N GLY A 171 -10.16 -10.63 19.70
CA GLY A 171 -9.56 -10.73 18.37
C GLY A 171 -10.57 -11.21 17.33
N THR A 172 -10.73 -12.53 17.18
CA THR A 172 -11.65 -13.12 16.20
C THR A 172 -13.11 -12.69 16.38
N ASP A 173 -13.56 -12.48 17.62
CA ASP A 173 -14.91 -12.02 17.94
C ASP A 173 -14.96 -10.48 18.13
N LEU A 174 -15.02 -9.76 17.02
CA LEU A 174 -15.17 -8.29 17.01
C LEU A 174 -16.57 -7.82 17.48
N GLY A 175 -17.51 -8.73 17.81
CA GLY A 175 -18.78 -8.34 18.42
C GLY A 175 -18.63 -7.84 19.87
N MET A 176 -17.51 -8.17 20.53
CA MET A 176 -17.23 -7.80 21.92
C MET A 176 -16.43 -6.50 22.09
N LEU A 177 -16.25 -5.73 21.02
CA LEU A 177 -15.53 -4.46 21.08
C LEU A 177 -16.15 -3.51 22.11
N ARG A 178 -15.29 -2.82 22.86
CA ARG A 178 -15.69 -1.83 23.85
C ARG A 178 -15.34 -0.41 23.43
N THR A 179 -14.52 -0.20 22.39
CA THR A 179 -14.32 1.12 21.79
C THR A 179 -15.67 1.72 21.41
N ARG A 180 -15.88 2.98 21.77
CA ARG A 180 -17.14 3.70 21.52
C ARG A 180 -16.90 4.94 20.67
N ALA A 181 -17.90 5.27 19.87
CA ALA A 181 -18.02 6.55 19.16
C ALA A 181 -19.20 7.33 19.76
N VAL A 182 -18.92 8.46 20.41
CA VAL A 182 -19.95 9.33 20.99
C VAL A 182 -20.11 10.54 20.07
N PRO A 183 -21.33 10.87 19.57
CA PRO A 183 -21.52 12.02 18.68
C PRO A 183 -21.28 13.34 19.42
N ASN A 184 -20.59 14.27 18.77
CA ASN A 184 -20.29 15.60 19.34
C ASN A 184 -21.38 16.65 19.06
N GLY A 185 -22.34 16.34 18.18
CA GLY A 185 -23.43 17.25 17.78
C GLY A 185 -23.15 18.10 16.53
N ASP A 186 -21.92 18.08 16.02
CA ASP A 186 -21.47 18.77 14.80
C ASP A 186 -21.27 17.83 13.59
N GLY A 187 -21.69 16.57 13.73
CA GLY A 187 -21.47 15.51 12.73
C GLY A 187 -20.20 14.68 12.96
N SER A 188 -19.30 15.12 13.84
CA SER A 188 -18.13 14.33 14.26
C SER A 188 -18.43 13.42 15.45
N TYR A 189 -17.49 12.50 15.74
CA TYR A 189 -17.56 11.57 16.86
C TYR A 189 -16.29 11.64 17.71
N ALA A 190 -16.44 11.60 19.03
CA ALA A 190 -15.37 11.32 19.96
C ALA A 190 -15.19 9.80 20.10
N ILE A 191 -14.01 9.30 19.72
CA ILE A 191 -13.66 7.88 19.80
C ILE A 191 -12.89 7.62 21.09
N SER A 192 -13.31 6.63 21.89
CA SER A 192 -12.62 6.24 23.13
C SER A 192 -12.51 4.73 23.25
N GLY A 193 -11.29 4.24 23.51
CA GLY A 193 -10.98 2.83 23.70
C GLY A 193 -9.49 2.55 23.48
N GLN A 194 -9.11 1.27 23.43
CA GLN A 194 -7.73 0.84 23.22
C GLN A 194 -7.69 -0.26 22.18
N LYS A 195 -6.85 -0.11 21.17
CA LYS A 195 -6.60 -1.13 20.14
C LYS A 195 -5.20 -1.73 20.27
N ILE A 196 -5.04 -2.96 19.81
CA ILE A 196 -3.75 -3.67 19.80
C ILE A 196 -3.50 -4.31 18.44
N PHE A 197 -2.25 -4.65 18.17
CA PHE A 197 -1.80 -5.24 16.89
C PHE A 197 -2.12 -4.35 15.69
N ILE A 198 -1.95 -3.04 15.87
CA ILE A 198 -2.09 -2.06 14.79
C ILE A 198 -0.74 -1.97 14.09
N SER A 199 -0.72 -2.47 12.85
CA SER A 199 0.44 -2.37 11.97
C SER A 199 0.62 -0.96 11.46
#